data_AF-A0A182U6Z4-F1
#
_entry.id   AF-A0A182U6Z4-F1
#
_cell.length_a   1.000
_cell.length_b   1.000
_cell.length_c   1.000
_cell.angle_alpha   90.00
_cell.angle_beta   90.00
_cell.angle_gamma   90.00
#
_symmetry.space_group_name_H-M   'P 1'
#
loop_
_entity.id
_entity.type
_entity.pdbx_description
1 polymer ?
#
loop_
_entity_poly.entity_id
_entity_poly.type
_entity_poly.pdbx_seq_one_letter_code
_entity_poly.pdbx_strand_id
1 'polypeptide(L)'
;MHKTSGTARSILSEIKMEVDSHTQPRAGSSKASTDDDDLYEEEITLLADFDICLDVDDPNLHIKVVGIDSEHPVIQVNDEVYQGTTDFAFGTNVFFEKDAKATADLDPVFENNIKDLYRHVGSTDKVLRMKRIFITAKEQDAREQQDHQSSAASERNSSGDETRQPDGRKKWEVNMTYEEALNMHLAEGSVPSRHITGTLNGEELVQNRNIKGEPMDAEHDDDDNSGDV
;
A
#
# COMPACT_ATOMS: atom_id res chain seq x y z
N MET A 1 -37.09 -28.37 -26.29
CA MET A 1 -35.81 -27.93 -25.68
C MET A 1 -35.83 -26.41 -25.67
N HIS A 2 -36.16 -25.80 -24.54
CA HIS A 2 -36.21 -24.33 -24.40
C HIS A 2 -34.81 -23.81 -24.08
N LYS A 3 -34.28 -22.90 -24.89
CA LYS A 3 -33.05 -22.16 -24.59
C LYS A 3 -33.44 -20.83 -23.96
N THR A 4 -33.11 -20.65 -22.70
CA THR A 4 -33.26 -19.40 -21.96
C THR A 4 -32.21 -18.40 -22.46
N SER A 5 -32.67 -17.29 -23.03
CA SER A 5 -31.84 -16.15 -23.43
C SER A 5 -31.44 -15.38 -22.17
N GLY A 6 -30.16 -15.44 -21.80
CA GLY A 6 -29.61 -14.61 -20.73
C GLY A 6 -29.49 -13.16 -21.19
N THR A 7 -30.27 -12.27 -20.59
CA THR A 7 -30.11 -10.82 -20.75
C THR A 7 -28.84 -10.40 -20.02
N ALA A 8 -27.80 -10.00 -20.77
CA ALA A 8 -26.63 -9.34 -20.18
C ALA A 8 -27.06 -8.00 -19.59
N ARG A 9 -26.90 -7.84 -18.27
CA ARG A 9 -27.15 -6.60 -17.54
C ARG A 9 -25.95 -5.67 -17.73
N SER A 10 -26.21 -4.38 -17.99
CA SER A 10 -25.16 -3.37 -18.09
C SER A 10 -24.76 -2.93 -16.68
N ILE A 11 -23.58 -3.36 -16.23
CA ILE A 11 -23.01 -3.09 -14.90
C ILE A 11 -22.73 -1.60 -14.62
N LEU A 12 -22.67 -0.76 -15.65
CA LEU A 12 -22.44 0.69 -15.49
C LEU A 12 -23.60 1.42 -14.79
N SER A 13 -24.82 0.86 -14.79
CA SER A 13 -25.96 1.46 -14.07
C SER A 13 -26.03 1.10 -12.58
N GLU A 14 -25.22 0.16 -12.09
CA GLU A 14 -25.29 -0.35 -10.71
C GLU A 14 -24.19 0.23 -9.79
N ILE A 15 -23.21 0.96 -10.32
CA ILE A 15 -22.19 1.64 -9.51
C ILE A 15 -22.79 2.94 -8.95
N LYS A 16 -23.56 2.80 -7.87
CA LYS A 16 -24.04 3.92 -7.06
C LYS A 16 -22.92 4.36 -6.11
N MET A 17 -22.17 5.39 -6.49
CA MET A 17 -21.21 6.04 -5.60
C MET A 17 -21.97 6.86 -4.55
N GLU A 18 -21.95 6.45 -3.29
CA GLU A 18 -22.45 7.24 -2.16
C GLU A 18 -21.30 8.10 -1.62
N VAL A 19 -21.41 9.42 -1.78
CA VAL A 19 -20.46 10.41 -1.26
C VAL A 19 -21.05 10.98 0.03
N ASP A 20 -20.58 10.51 1.19
CA ASP A 20 -20.99 11.05 2.49
C ASP A 20 -20.17 12.30 2.84
N SER A 21 -20.72 13.47 2.53
CA SER A 21 -20.18 14.77 2.94
C SER A 21 -20.49 15.04 4.41
N HIS A 22 -19.52 14.88 5.30
CA HIS A 22 -19.63 15.30 6.71
C HIS A 22 -19.37 16.81 6.84
N THR A 23 -20.41 17.63 6.82
CA THR A 23 -20.35 19.05 7.21
C THR A 23 -21.19 19.30 8.46
N GLN A 24 -20.53 19.62 9.58
CA GLN A 24 -21.20 20.10 10.79
C GLN A 24 -21.66 21.57 10.60
N PRO A 25 -22.90 21.94 10.97
CA PRO A 25 -23.35 23.31 10.87
C PRO A 25 -22.91 24.12 12.11
N ARG A 26 -22.16 25.21 11.88
CA ARG A 26 -21.90 26.24 12.88
C ARG A 26 -22.78 27.46 12.58
N ALA A 27 -23.66 27.80 13.50
CA ALA A 27 -24.58 28.93 13.39
C ALA A 27 -23.87 30.29 13.57
N GLY A 28 -24.23 31.29 12.75
CA GLY A 28 -23.81 32.68 12.97
C GLY A 28 -24.06 33.66 11.80
N SER A 29 -25.31 34.15 11.68
CA SER A 29 -25.77 35.50 11.27
C SER A 29 -25.10 36.33 10.14
N SER A 30 -25.96 36.67 9.15
CA SER A 30 -26.17 37.97 8.46
C SER A 30 -25.13 38.52 7.47
N LYS A 31 -25.47 38.52 6.18
CA LYS A 31 -26.04 39.66 5.41
C LYS A 31 -26.24 39.25 3.95
N ALA A 32 -27.33 39.71 3.35
CA ALA A 32 -27.65 39.51 1.94
C ALA A 32 -26.67 40.26 1.03
N SER A 33 -25.82 39.51 0.32
CA SER A 33 -25.43 39.82 -1.05
C SER A 33 -25.99 38.68 -1.91
N THR A 34 -26.87 39.03 -2.84
CA THR A 34 -27.16 38.20 -4.01
C THR A 34 -25.93 38.28 -4.91
N ASP A 35 -24.93 37.50 -4.56
CA ASP A 35 -23.94 37.01 -5.50
C ASP A 35 -24.49 35.67 -5.96
N ASP A 36 -25.18 35.67 -7.11
CA ASP A 36 -25.37 34.46 -7.91
C ASP A 36 -23.98 34.09 -8.46
N ASP A 37 -23.10 33.64 -7.57
CA ASP A 37 -21.97 32.80 -7.96
C ASP A 37 -22.59 31.46 -8.35
N ASP A 38 -22.98 31.37 -9.63
CA ASP A 38 -23.28 30.11 -10.30
C ASP A 38 -22.03 29.22 -10.16
N LEU A 39 -21.99 28.44 -9.09
CA LEU A 39 -20.99 27.41 -8.85
C LEU A 39 -21.16 26.36 -9.95
N TYR A 40 -20.41 26.49 -11.04
CA TYR A 40 -20.35 25.50 -12.10
C TYR A 40 -19.74 24.21 -11.54
N GLU A 41 -20.55 23.17 -11.43
CA GLU A 41 -20.07 21.81 -11.13
C GLU A 41 -19.39 21.24 -12.38
N GLU A 42 -18.08 21.01 -12.30
CA GLU A 42 -17.28 20.39 -13.37
C GLU A 42 -17.14 18.88 -13.10
N GLU A 43 -17.67 18.04 -13.99
CA GLU A 43 -17.49 16.59 -13.96
C GLU A 43 -16.22 16.19 -14.72
N ILE A 44 -15.36 15.37 -14.09
CA ILE A 44 -14.10 14.92 -14.68
C ILE A 44 -14.12 13.39 -14.78
N THR A 45 -13.89 12.87 -15.99
CA THR A 45 -13.69 11.43 -16.22
C THR A 45 -12.21 11.04 -16.12
N LEU A 46 -11.93 9.97 -15.38
CA LEU A 46 -10.59 9.42 -15.15
C LEU A 46 -10.56 7.94 -15.58
N LEU A 47 -9.44 7.48 -16.16
CA LEU A 47 -9.21 6.06 -16.37
C LEU A 47 -8.47 5.47 -15.17
N ALA A 48 -9.10 4.61 -14.38
CA ALA A 48 -8.41 3.81 -13.37
C ALA A 48 -7.77 2.57 -14.02
N ASP A 49 -6.44 2.56 -14.11
CA ASP A 49 -5.64 1.52 -14.75
C ASP A 49 -5.04 0.59 -13.69
N PHE A 50 -5.54 -0.63 -13.59
CA PHE A 50 -5.09 -1.64 -12.63
C PHE A 50 -4.07 -2.57 -13.26
N ASP A 51 -3.00 -2.88 -12.53
CA ASP A 51 -1.97 -3.85 -12.97
C ASP A 51 -2.52 -5.29 -13.15
N ILE A 52 -3.76 -5.55 -12.74
CA ILE A 52 -4.46 -6.81 -12.91
C ILE A 52 -5.85 -6.61 -13.54
N CYS A 53 -6.35 -7.64 -14.21
CA CYS A 53 -7.72 -7.65 -14.69
C CYS A 53 -8.68 -7.90 -13.51
N LEU A 54 -9.50 -6.90 -13.19
CA LEU A 54 -10.53 -7.02 -12.17
C LEU A 54 -11.74 -7.80 -12.72
N ASP A 55 -12.33 -8.66 -11.89
CA ASP A 55 -13.60 -9.31 -12.20
C ASP A 55 -14.76 -8.34 -11.92
N VAL A 56 -15.12 -7.56 -12.94
CA VAL A 56 -16.17 -6.54 -12.86
C VAL A 56 -17.59 -7.09 -13.04
N ASP A 57 -17.71 -8.37 -13.42
CA ASP A 57 -19.01 -9.03 -13.62
C ASP A 57 -19.55 -9.69 -12.34
N ASP A 58 -18.82 -9.61 -11.22
CA ASP A 58 -19.26 -10.10 -9.91
C ASP A 58 -20.49 -9.31 -9.43
N PRO A 59 -21.66 -9.96 -9.20
CA PRO A 59 -22.84 -9.29 -8.68
C PRO A 59 -22.66 -8.71 -7.26
N ASN A 60 -21.60 -9.08 -6.53
CA ASN A 60 -21.27 -8.55 -5.21
C ASN A 60 -20.12 -7.53 -5.24
N LEU A 61 -19.74 -7.04 -6.43
CA LEU A 61 -18.66 -6.07 -6.59
C LEU A 61 -18.93 -4.81 -5.75
N HIS A 62 -18.05 -4.55 -4.79
CA HIS A 62 -18.07 -3.35 -3.97
C HIS A 62 -16.83 -2.50 -4.22
N ILE A 63 -17.01 -1.25 -4.62
CA ILE A 63 -15.92 -0.30 -4.89
C ILE A 63 -16.04 0.87 -3.91
N LYS A 64 -14.95 1.14 -3.18
CA LYS A 64 -14.83 2.30 -2.30
C LYS A 64 -13.62 3.13 -2.71
N VAL A 65 -13.83 4.44 -2.86
CA VAL A 65 -12.77 5.39 -3.22
C VAL A 65 -12.50 6.30 -2.03
N VAL A 66 -11.23 6.54 -1.71
CA VAL A 66 -10.80 7.38 -0.60
C VAL A 66 -9.75 8.37 -1.11
N GLY A 67 -10.02 9.66 -0.90
CA GLY A 67 -9.08 10.75 -1.20
C GLY A 67 -8.73 10.85 -2.67
N ILE A 68 -9.73 10.90 -3.57
CA ILE A 68 -9.53 10.99 -5.03
C ILE A 68 -8.72 12.23 -5.45
N ASP A 69 -8.79 13.28 -4.63
CA ASP A 69 -8.08 14.56 -4.75
C ASP A 69 -6.69 14.55 -4.06
N SER A 70 -6.34 13.47 -3.37
CA SER A 70 -5.04 13.33 -2.71
C SER A 70 -3.94 12.92 -3.68
N GLU A 71 -2.68 13.04 -3.25
CA GLU A 71 -1.52 12.57 -4.01
C GLU A 71 -1.53 11.05 -4.23
N HIS A 72 -2.16 10.32 -3.31
CA HIS A 72 -2.18 8.86 -3.26
C HIS A 72 -3.61 8.36 -2.99
N PRO A 73 -4.53 8.51 -3.96
CA PRO A 73 -5.89 8.02 -3.79
C PRO A 73 -5.91 6.52 -3.58
N VAL A 74 -6.85 6.04 -2.77
CA VAL A 74 -7.00 4.62 -2.48
C VAL A 74 -8.33 4.14 -3.04
N ILE A 75 -8.30 3.04 -3.78
CA ILE A 75 -9.50 2.33 -4.22
C ILE A 75 -9.48 0.95 -3.59
N GLN A 76 -10.55 0.61 -2.90
CA GLN A 76 -10.81 -0.73 -2.41
C GLN A 76 -11.83 -1.38 -3.33
N VAL A 77 -11.49 -2.56 -3.85
CA VAL A 77 -12.38 -3.42 -4.65
C VAL A 77 -12.57 -4.70 -3.86
N ASN A 78 -13.76 -4.89 -3.30
CA ASN A 78 -14.05 -5.95 -2.33
C ASN A 78 -13.06 -5.92 -1.15
N ASP A 79 -12.28 -6.98 -0.94
CA ASP A 79 -11.27 -7.08 0.12
C ASP A 79 -9.86 -6.61 -0.32
N GLU A 80 -9.71 -6.22 -1.58
CA GLU A 80 -8.43 -5.84 -2.16
C GLU A 80 -8.27 -4.32 -2.20
N VAL A 81 -7.10 -3.85 -1.78
CA VAL A 81 -6.81 -2.42 -1.65
C VAL A 81 -5.73 -2.02 -2.64
N TYR A 82 -5.97 -0.90 -3.32
CA TYR A 82 -5.12 -0.37 -4.36
C TYR A 82 -4.78 1.09 -4.05
N GLN A 83 -3.52 1.45 -4.21
CA GLN A 83 -3.04 2.82 -4.11
C GLN A 83 -2.76 3.35 -5.52
N GLY A 84 -3.31 4.53 -5.79
CA GLY A 84 -3.23 5.21 -7.07
C GLY A 84 -2.10 6.23 -7.14
N THR A 85 -1.60 6.47 -8.35
CA THR A 85 -0.79 7.63 -8.70
C THR A 85 -1.34 8.26 -9.98
N THR A 86 -1.52 9.58 -9.96
CA THR A 86 -2.00 10.33 -11.13
C THR A 86 -0.96 10.35 -12.25
N ASP A 87 -1.39 10.10 -13.47
CA ASP A 87 -0.58 10.11 -14.68
C ASP A 87 -1.42 10.59 -15.89
N PHE A 88 -0.77 10.74 -17.04
CA PHE A 88 -1.40 11.10 -18.30
C PHE A 88 -1.10 10.05 -19.37
N ALA A 89 -2.11 9.71 -20.16
CA ALA A 89 -1.95 8.85 -21.32
C ALA A 89 -1.19 9.57 -22.44
N PHE A 90 -0.37 8.83 -23.17
CA PHE A 90 0.14 9.29 -24.45
C PHE A 90 -1.00 9.21 -25.48
N GLY A 91 -1.74 10.30 -25.65
CA GLY A 91 -2.90 10.38 -26.53
C GLY A 91 -4.19 10.58 -25.73
N THR A 92 -5.29 9.94 -26.16
CA THR A 92 -6.59 10.09 -25.53
C THR A 92 -7.27 8.74 -25.45
N ASN A 93 -7.72 8.36 -24.25
CA ASN A 93 -8.57 7.18 -24.06
C ASN A 93 -10.00 7.55 -24.45
N VAL A 94 -10.68 6.67 -25.16
CA VAL A 94 -12.04 6.90 -25.66
C VAL A 94 -12.91 5.72 -25.24
N PHE A 95 -14.05 6.02 -24.61
CA PHE A 95 -14.97 5.04 -24.05
C PHE A 95 -16.21 4.90 -24.92
N PHE A 96 -16.64 3.66 -25.13
CA PHE A 96 -17.82 3.32 -25.91
C PHE A 96 -18.71 2.37 -25.13
N GLU A 97 -20.02 2.57 -25.21
CA GLU A 97 -21.01 1.65 -24.67
C GLU A 97 -21.84 1.05 -25.80
N LYS A 98 -22.33 -0.18 -25.61
CA LYS A 98 -23.23 -0.80 -26.57
C LYS A 98 -24.54 -0.02 -26.64
N ASP A 99 -24.89 0.47 -27.81
CA ASP A 99 -26.13 1.19 -28.04
C ASP A 99 -27.25 0.19 -28.37
N ALA A 100 -28.04 -0.13 -27.35
CA ALA A 100 -29.17 -1.05 -27.48
C ALA A 100 -30.31 -0.52 -28.39
N LYS A 101 -30.32 0.79 -28.68
CA LYS A 101 -31.36 1.45 -29.49
C LYS A 101 -30.89 1.75 -30.91
N ALA A 102 -29.60 1.60 -31.18
CA ALA A 102 -29.07 1.86 -32.50
C ALA A 102 -29.58 0.80 -33.49
N THR A 103 -30.43 1.24 -34.40
CA THR A 103 -30.74 0.53 -35.64
C THR A 103 -29.91 1.19 -36.73
N ALA A 104 -28.86 0.53 -37.20
CA ALA A 104 -28.04 1.13 -38.23
C ALA A 104 -28.74 1.00 -39.60
N ASP A 105 -29.17 2.13 -40.15
CA ASP A 105 -29.35 2.28 -41.59
C ASP A 105 -27.94 2.38 -42.20
N LEU A 106 -27.37 1.21 -42.48
CA LEU A 106 -26.00 1.10 -42.97
C LEU A 106 -25.94 1.48 -44.45
N ASP A 107 -24.84 2.13 -44.82
CA ASP A 107 -24.50 2.33 -46.23
C ASP A 107 -24.44 0.93 -46.90
N PRO A 108 -25.09 0.73 -48.05
CA PRO A 108 -25.05 -0.53 -48.81
C PRO A 108 -23.66 -1.06 -49.14
N VAL A 109 -22.62 -0.22 -49.03
CA VAL A 109 -21.21 -0.60 -49.22
C VAL A 109 -20.65 -1.39 -48.02
N PHE A 110 -21.22 -1.26 -46.83
CA PHE A 110 -20.81 -2.00 -45.63
C PHE A 110 -21.63 -3.27 -45.42
N GLU A 111 -21.08 -4.23 -44.67
CA GLU A 111 -21.81 -5.44 -44.33
C GLU A 111 -23.05 -5.11 -43.50
N ASN A 112 -24.24 -5.48 -43.99
CA ASN A 112 -25.52 -5.25 -43.31
C ASN A 112 -25.71 -6.08 -42.01
N ASN A 113 -24.71 -6.84 -41.56
CA ASN A 113 -24.82 -7.75 -40.42
C ASN A 113 -23.91 -7.34 -39.27
N ILE A 114 -24.08 -6.10 -38.80
CA ILE A 114 -23.40 -5.59 -37.60
C ILE A 114 -24.17 -6.08 -36.37
N LYS A 115 -23.51 -6.90 -35.55
CA LYS A 115 -24.12 -7.49 -34.34
C LYS A 115 -24.29 -6.50 -33.21
N ASP A 116 -23.33 -5.59 -33.06
CA ASP A 116 -23.23 -4.66 -31.96
C ASP A 116 -22.88 -3.26 -32.48
N LEU A 117 -23.70 -2.29 -32.13
CA LEU A 117 -23.45 -0.88 -32.38
C LEU A 117 -23.04 -0.23 -31.06
N TYR A 118 -22.10 0.69 -31.14
CA TYR A 118 -21.54 1.35 -29.97
C TYR A 118 -21.67 2.86 -30.12
N ARG A 119 -21.91 3.55 -29.00
CA ARG A 119 -21.94 5.01 -28.92
C ARG A 119 -20.80 5.50 -28.06
N HIS A 120 -20.20 6.61 -28.47
CA HIS A 120 -19.19 7.32 -27.69
C HIS A 120 -19.80 7.85 -26.38
N VAL A 121 -19.14 7.55 -25.26
CA VAL A 121 -19.57 7.96 -23.91
C VAL A 121 -18.68 9.07 -23.35
N GLY A 122 -17.38 9.02 -23.63
CA GLY A 122 -16.46 10.01 -23.11
C GLY A 122 -15.02 9.76 -23.52
N SER A 123 -14.17 10.70 -23.17
CA SER A 123 -12.75 10.63 -23.47
C SER A 123 -11.93 11.30 -22.38
N THR A 124 -10.77 10.76 -22.08
CA THR A 124 -9.85 11.35 -21.09
C THR A 124 -8.40 11.00 -21.41
N ASP A 125 -7.50 11.94 -21.15
CA ASP A 125 -6.06 11.71 -21.10
C ASP A 125 -5.58 11.46 -19.66
N LYS A 126 -6.43 11.69 -18.65
CA LYS A 126 -6.08 11.53 -17.23
C LYS A 126 -6.21 10.06 -16.83
N VAL A 127 -5.15 9.53 -16.24
CA VAL A 127 -5.06 8.12 -15.82
C VAL A 127 -4.69 8.06 -14.35
N LEU A 128 -5.33 7.16 -13.63
CA LEU A 128 -4.95 6.79 -12.28
C LEU A 128 -4.34 5.40 -12.30
N ARG A 129 -3.02 5.30 -12.13
CA ARG A 129 -2.33 4.00 -12.10
C ARG A 129 -2.47 3.36 -10.73
N MET A 130 -3.08 2.20 -10.66
CA MET A 130 -3.47 1.52 -9.43
C MET A 130 -2.54 0.33 -9.16
N LYS A 131 -1.86 0.36 -8.01
CA LYS A 131 -1.04 -0.76 -7.53
C LYS A 131 -1.63 -1.36 -6.27
N ARG A 132 -1.69 -2.69 -6.19
CA ARG A 132 -2.17 -3.40 -5.00
C ARG A 132 -1.26 -3.14 -3.81
N ILE A 133 -1.85 -2.86 -2.66
CA ILE A 133 -1.17 -2.69 -1.39
C ILE A 133 -1.79 -3.60 -0.32
N PHE A 134 -1.02 -3.87 0.73
CA PHE A 134 -1.51 -4.59 1.91
C PHE A 134 -1.45 -3.65 3.11
N ILE A 135 -2.58 -3.49 3.78
CA ILE A 135 -2.67 -2.64 4.97
C ILE A 135 -2.09 -3.42 6.14
N THR A 136 -1.13 -2.82 6.85
CA THR A 136 -0.60 -3.34 8.10
C THR A 136 -1.05 -2.43 9.24
N ALA A 137 -1.44 -3.04 10.37
CA ALA A 137 -1.80 -2.27 11.55
C ALA A 137 -0.59 -1.48 12.05
N LYS A 138 -0.79 -0.21 12.43
CA LYS A 138 0.28 0.57 13.05
C LYS A 138 0.54 0.02 14.45
N GLU A 139 1.81 -0.12 14.78
CA GLU A 139 2.36 -0.73 16.01
C GLU A 139 1.87 -0.08 17.33
N GLN A 140 1.14 1.04 17.26
CA GLN A 140 0.57 1.72 18.42
C GLN A 140 -0.65 0.98 19.00
N ASP A 141 -1.46 0.32 18.18
CA ASP A 141 -2.66 -0.41 18.64
C ASP A 141 -2.32 -1.79 19.24
N ALA A 142 -1.11 -2.30 19.00
CA ALA A 142 -0.65 -3.58 19.56
C ALA A 142 -0.16 -3.45 21.02
N ARG A 143 0.14 -2.23 21.49
CA ARG A 143 0.65 -2.00 22.85
C ARG A 143 -0.47 -1.81 23.88
N GLU A 144 -1.62 -1.29 23.46
CA GLU A 144 -2.75 -1.04 24.36
C GLU A 144 -3.44 -2.33 24.85
N GLN A 145 -3.21 -3.48 24.19
CA GLN A 145 -3.72 -4.78 24.66
C GLN A 145 -2.80 -5.50 25.66
N GLN A 146 -1.54 -5.06 25.84
CA GLN A 146 -0.61 -5.66 26.81
C GLN A 146 -0.61 -4.96 28.18
N ASP A 147 -1.10 -3.73 28.26
CA ASP A 147 -1.11 -2.93 29.50
C ASP A 147 -2.31 -3.21 30.44
N HIS A 148 -3.14 -4.21 30.15
CA HIS A 148 -4.27 -4.60 31.03
C HIS A 148 -4.10 -5.97 31.72
N GLN A 149 -2.91 -6.59 31.66
CA GLN A 149 -2.66 -7.87 32.34
C GLN A 149 -1.42 -7.94 33.24
N SER A 150 -0.67 -6.85 33.42
CA SER A 150 0.58 -6.84 34.21
C SER A 150 0.56 -5.86 35.39
N SER A 151 -0.58 -5.70 36.06
CA SER A 151 -0.66 -4.99 37.36
C SER A 151 -0.57 -5.97 38.55
N ALA A 152 0.54 -6.71 38.64
CA ALA A 152 1.00 -7.32 39.89
C ALA A 152 2.49 -7.72 39.78
N ALA A 153 3.33 -7.11 40.63
CA ALA A 153 4.78 -7.31 40.78
C ALA A 153 5.63 -6.66 39.66
N SER A 154 6.49 -5.68 39.89
CA SER A 154 7.40 -5.52 41.02
C SER A 154 7.92 -4.08 41.07
N GLU A 155 7.86 -3.43 42.22
CA GLU A 155 8.57 -2.18 42.50
C GLU A 155 10.07 -2.48 42.71
N ARG A 156 10.97 -1.81 41.96
CA ARG A 156 12.20 -1.17 42.49
C ARG A 156 13.11 -0.65 41.36
N ASN A 157 13.36 0.67 41.43
CA ASN A 157 14.64 1.37 41.28
C ASN A 157 15.31 1.33 39.88
N SER A 158 15.89 2.39 39.31
CA SER A 158 16.30 3.72 39.76
C SER A 158 16.75 4.53 38.53
N SER A 159 16.62 5.87 38.60
CA SER A 159 17.43 6.91 37.92
C SER A 159 17.68 6.75 36.40
N GLY A 160 17.19 7.61 35.51
CA GLY A 160 17.22 9.07 35.58
C GLY A 160 18.34 9.58 34.67
N ASP A 161 18.03 9.90 33.42
CA ASP A 161 18.57 11.08 32.72
C ASP A 161 17.72 11.37 31.47
N GLU A 162 16.99 12.48 31.53
CA GLU A 162 16.37 13.10 30.36
C GLU A 162 17.40 14.05 29.74
N THR A 163 18.02 13.64 28.63
CA THR A 163 18.58 14.61 27.68
C THR A 163 17.73 14.61 26.41
N ARG A 164 16.94 15.67 26.24
CA ARG A 164 16.14 15.95 25.05
C ARG A 164 16.98 16.60 23.95
N GLN A 165 16.66 16.19 22.71
CA GLN A 165 16.83 16.84 21.39
C GLN A 165 18.04 16.43 20.53
N PRO A 166 18.00 16.61 19.18
CA PRO A 166 17.03 16.04 18.24
C PRO A 166 17.75 15.55 16.95
N ASP A 167 17.70 14.27 16.59
CA ASP A 167 17.99 13.91 15.19
C ASP A 167 17.36 12.56 14.77
N GLY A 168 16.23 12.66 14.07
CA GLY A 168 16.12 12.16 12.69
C GLY A 168 16.22 10.68 12.35
N ARG A 169 16.74 9.78 13.19
CA ARG A 169 16.72 8.33 12.91
C ARG A 169 16.63 7.56 14.23
N LYS A 170 15.60 6.72 14.40
CA LYS A 170 15.77 5.51 15.20
C LYS A 170 16.95 4.77 14.56
N LYS A 171 18.14 4.86 15.17
CA LYS A 171 19.34 4.20 14.68
C LYS A 171 19.09 2.71 14.92
N TRP A 172 18.66 2.00 13.89
CA TRP A 172 18.63 0.54 13.93
C TRP A 172 20.07 0.08 14.15
N GLU A 173 20.30 -0.60 15.25
CA GLU A 173 21.61 -1.14 15.58
C GLU A 173 21.64 -2.58 15.10
N VAL A 174 22.63 -2.89 14.27
CA VAL A 174 22.89 -4.25 13.80
C VAL A 174 23.86 -4.87 14.80
N ASN A 175 23.53 -6.07 15.30
CA ASN A 175 24.30 -6.78 16.32
C ASN A 175 25.08 -7.99 15.78
N MET A 176 24.87 -8.36 14.52
CA MET A 176 25.58 -9.45 13.86
C MET A 176 25.69 -9.16 12.36
N THR A 177 26.72 -9.71 11.73
CA THR A 177 26.89 -9.60 10.28
C THR A 177 25.83 -10.42 9.54
N TYR A 178 25.65 -10.14 8.25
CA TYR A 178 24.72 -10.89 7.42
C TYR A 178 25.14 -12.36 7.27
N GLU A 179 26.42 -12.64 7.15
CA GLU A 179 27.00 -13.99 7.09
C GLU A 179 26.75 -14.76 8.39
N GLU A 180 26.95 -14.15 9.56
CA GLU A 180 26.61 -14.76 10.85
C GLU A 180 25.12 -15.11 10.94
N ALA A 181 24.24 -14.21 10.51
CA ALA A 181 22.79 -14.42 10.53
C ALA A 181 22.36 -15.60 9.65
N LEU A 182 22.98 -15.75 8.48
CA LEU A 182 22.76 -16.89 7.59
C LEU A 182 23.29 -18.19 8.19
N ASN A 183 24.45 -18.13 8.86
CA ASN A 183 25.08 -19.31 9.44
C ASN A 183 24.30 -19.88 10.63
N MET A 184 23.49 -19.09 11.33
CA MET A 184 22.60 -19.59 12.40
C MET A 184 21.59 -20.65 11.92
N HIS A 185 21.28 -20.69 10.62
CA HIS A 185 20.31 -21.63 10.05
C HIS A 185 20.96 -22.91 9.50
N LEU A 186 22.29 -23.04 9.62
CA LEU A 186 23.02 -24.24 9.26
C LEU A 186 22.91 -25.28 10.39
N ALA A 187 22.87 -26.56 10.02
CA ALA A 187 22.93 -27.63 11.02
C ALA A 187 24.28 -27.62 11.74
N GLU A 188 24.31 -27.90 13.04
CA GLU A 188 25.53 -27.94 13.85
C GLU A 188 26.62 -28.78 13.16
N GLY A 189 27.80 -28.19 12.96
CA GLY A 189 28.93 -28.82 12.26
C GLY A 189 28.94 -28.68 10.73
N SER A 190 27.99 -27.95 10.15
CA SER A 190 27.98 -27.66 8.71
C SER A 190 28.88 -26.48 8.36
N VAL A 191 29.53 -26.55 7.20
CA VAL A 191 30.41 -25.49 6.70
C VAL A 191 29.58 -24.42 5.97
N PRO A 192 29.79 -23.12 6.24
CA PRO A 192 29.14 -22.04 5.50
C PRO A 192 29.32 -22.19 3.99
N SER A 193 28.22 -22.06 3.25
CA SER A 193 28.23 -22.32 1.79
C SER A 193 28.98 -21.24 1.01
N ARG A 194 29.09 -20.02 1.54
CA ARG A 194 29.70 -18.85 0.87
C ARG A 194 30.20 -17.85 1.91
N HIS A 195 31.33 -17.20 1.60
CA HIS A 195 31.84 -16.05 2.35
C HIS A 195 31.34 -14.74 1.73
N ILE A 196 30.91 -13.80 2.57
CA ILE A 196 30.40 -12.49 2.14
C ILE A 196 31.37 -11.41 2.61
N THR A 197 31.93 -10.64 1.69
CA THR A 197 32.98 -9.67 2.01
C THR A 197 32.43 -8.33 2.48
N GLY A 198 32.95 -7.81 3.59
CA GLY A 198 32.92 -6.40 4.02
C GLY A 198 31.59 -5.67 3.82
N THR A 199 31.54 -4.79 2.81
CA THR A 199 30.39 -3.90 2.52
C THR A 199 29.09 -4.65 2.28
N LEU A 200 29.13 -5.85 1.70
CA LEU A 200 27.95 -6.69 1.50
C LEU A 200 27.56 -7.48 2.74
N ASN A 201 28.49 -7.63 3.69
CA ASN A 201 28.29 -8.37 4.94
C ASN A 201 27.72 -7.50 6.06
N GLY A 202 27.63 -6.18 5.85
CA GLY A 202 27.18 -5.23 6.86
C GLY A 202 28.16 -5.06 8.02
N GLU A 203 29.44 -5.39 7.82
CA GLU A 203 30.49 -5.32 8.87
C GLU A 203 30.60 -3.91 9.49
N GLU A 204 30.47 -2.86 8.68
CA GLU A 204 30.49 -1.46 9.15
C GLU A 204 29.26 -1.07 10.00
N LEU A 205 28.19 -1.85 9.94
CA LEU A 205 26.95 -1.59 10.66
C LEU A 205 26.90 -2.28 12.03
N VAL A 206 27.73 -3.32 12.22
CA VAL A 206 27.79 -4.06 13.48
C VAL A 206 28.48 -3.21 14.53
N GLN A 207 27.75 -2.84 15.58
CA GLN A 207 28.32 -2.10 16.69
C GLN A 207 28.78 -3.09 17.76
N ASN A 208 30.10 -3.18 17.97
CA ASN A 208 30.70 -3.97 19.05
C ASN A 208 30.29 -3.41 20.40
N ARG A 209 29.18 -3.89 20.95
CA ARG A 209 28.88 -3.72 22.36
C ARG A 209 29.64 -4.79 23.11
N ASN A 210 30.61 -4.39 23.93
CA ASN A 210 31.10 -5.24 25.00
C ASN A 210 29.94 -5.48 25.97
N ILE A 211 29.22 -6.59 25.77
CA ILE A 211 28.24 -7.06 26.74
C ILE A 211 29.07 -7.51 27.95
N LYS A 212 29.00 -6.73 29.04
CA LYS A 212 29.67 -7.04 30.30
C LYS A 212 29.05 -8.32 30.87
N GLY A 213 29.61 -9.48 30.54
CA GLY A 213 29.08 -10.77 31.00
C GLY A 213 29.69 -12.04 30.41
N GLU A 214 30.48 -12.00 29.35
CA GLU A 214 31.15 -13.22 28.87
C GLU A 214 32.49 -13.46 29.58
N PRO A 215 32.78 -14.71 30.01
CA PRO A 215 34.03 -15.05 30.68
C PRO A 215 35.20 -14.87 29.71
N MET A 216 36.25 -14.19 30.17
CA MET A 216 37.54 -14.20 29.48
C MET A 216 38.00 -15.66 29.35
N ASP A 217 38.18 -16.13 28.13
CA ASP A 217 39.03 -17.28 27.89
C ASP A 217 40.42 -16.92 28.43
N ALA A 218 40.81 -17.64 29.48
CA ALA A 218 42.14 -17.52 30.05
C ALA A 218 43.13 -17.99 28.99
N GLU A 219 43.85 -17.04 28.40
CA GLU A 219 45.08 -17.35 27.69
C GLU A 219 46.00 -18.10 28.67
N HIS A 220 46.31 -19.34 28.31
CA HIS A 220 47.28 -20.18 29.00
C HIS A 220 48.66 -19.58 28.75
N ASP A 221 49.24 -18.97 29.77
CA ASP A 221 50.66 -18.66 29.84
C ASP A 221 51.44 -19.99 29.91
N ASP A 222 51.84 -20.52 28.75
CA ASP A 222 52.92 -21.51 28.70
C ASP A 222 54.25 -20.75 28.60
N ASP A 223 54.71 -20.28 29.76
CA ASP A 223 56.11 -20.00 30.04
C ASP A 223 56.87 -21.34 30.04
N ASP A 224 57.53 -21.69 28.93
CA ASP A 224 58.61 -22.68 28.92
C ASP A 224 59.93 -22.00 28.55
N ASN A 225 60.44 -21.26 29.54
CA ASN A 225 61.84 -20.87 29.64
C ASN A 225 62.66 -22.06 30.15
N SER A 226 63.37 -22.74 29.24
CA SER A 226 64.56 -23.50 29.58
C SER A 226 65.77 -22.93 28.85
N GLY A 227 66.42 -21.95 29.46
CA GLY A 227 67.86 -21.74 29.26
C GLY A 227 68.64 -22.90 29.89
N ASP A 228 69.74 -23.32 29.30
CA ASP A 228 71.06 -22.74 29.60
C ASP A 228 72.18 -23.50 28.85
N VAL A 229 73.23 -22.74 28.51
CA VAL A 229 74.60 -23.10 28.06
C VAL A 229 74.83 -23.62 26.63
#